data_AF-A0A2T7B428-F1
#
_entry.id   AF-A0A2T7B428-F1
#
_cell.length_a   1.000
_cell.length_b   1.000
_cell.length_c   1.000
_cell.angle_alpha   90.00
_cell.angle_beta   90.00
_cell.angle_gamma   90.00
#
_symmetry.space_group_name_H-M   'P 1'
#
loop_
_entity.id
_entity.type
_entity.pdbx_description
1 polymer ?
#
loop_
_entity_poly.entity_id
_entity_poly.type
_entity_poly.pdbx_seq_one_letter_code
_entity_poly.pdbx_strand_id
1 'polypeptide(L)'
;MRDQDVRAAVHHKLLKESHLDPDCLVIDEFSISLGASRADIAVVNGVLHGYELKSEYDSLTRLPLQIKHYSAVMDKVTLVVAEKHLDGALKLIPGWWGVKTVSVGPKGAILIRHKRGEKLNRNFDSLMLARLLWKDECIDVLERWGCSKGIKSKPRYELWNVVADTLSVSDLRFEVRTALKKRIDWKVRVSPVTTVPRNLTA
;
A
#
# COMPACT_ATOMS: atom_id res chain seq x y z
N MET A 1 -22.48 -3.88 -5.35
CA MET A 1 -21.18 -4.37 -4.82
C MET A 1 -20.61 -3.36 -3.84
N ARG A 2 -20.37 -3.80 -2.60
CA ARG A 2 -19.82 -2.98 -1.50
C ARG A 2 -18.29 -3.04 -1.48
N ASP A 3 -17.65 -2.16 -0.72
CA ASP A 3 -16.18 -2.13 -0.55
C ASP A 3 -15.60 -3.49 -0.13
N GLN A 4 -16.22 -4.14 0.86
CA GLN A 4 -15.78 -5.44 1.38
C GLN A 4 -15.74 -6.52 0.28
N ASP A 5 -16.71 -6.50 -0.64
CA ASP A 5 -16.75 -7.44 -1.77
C ASP A 5 -15.56 -7.22 -2.72
N VAL A 6 -15.25 -5.94 -3.00
CA VAL A 6 -14.10 -5.56 -3.85
C VAL A 6 -12.79 -5.96 -3.19
N ARG A 7 -12.62 -5.63 -1.90
CA ARG A 7 -11.43 -5.97 -1.10
C ARG A 7 -11.19 -7.47 -1.07
N ALA A 8 -12.22 -8.26 -0.73
CA ALA A 8 -12.14 -9.72 -0.74
C ALA A 8 -11.75 -10.25 -2.12
N ALA A 9 -12.36 -9.73 -3.20
CA ALA A 9 -12.01 -10.12 -4.56
C ALA A 9 -10.56 -9.78 -4.92
N VAL A 10 -10.03 -8.63 -4.49
CA VAL A 10 -8.62 -8.26 -4.72
C VAL A 10 -7.68 -9.23 -4.00
N HIS A 11 -7.92 -9.54 -2.73
CA HIS A 11 -7.09 -10.53 -2.01
C HIS A 11 -7.12 -11.91 -2.67
N HIS A 12 -8.31 -12.40 -3.02
CA HIS A 12 -8.47 -13.76 -3.55
C HIS A 12 -8.00 -13.92 -5.00
N LYS A 13 -8.10 -12.86 -5.83
CA LYS A 13 -7.88 -12.96 -7.28
C LYS A 13 -6.61 -12.27 -7.76
N LEU A 14 -6.19 -11.19 -7.10
CA LEU A 14 -4.99 -10.43 -7.50
C LEU A 14 -3.81 -10.72 -6.59
N LEU A 15 -4.05 -10.86 -5.29
CA LEU A 15 -2.99 -10.98 -4.28
C LEU A 15 -2.81 -12.42 -3.79
N LYS A 16 -3.39 -13.41 -4.48
CA LYS A 16 -3.29 -14.83 -4.10
C LYS A 16 -1.81 -15.26 -3.97
N GLU A 17 -1.01 -14.99 -4.99
CA GLU A 17 0.42 -15.35 -4.97
C GLU A 17 1.19 -14.53 -3.93
N SER A 18 0.82 -13.26 -3.73
CA SER A 18 1.40 -12.41 -2.68
C SER A 18 1.13 -12.95 -1.27
N HIS A 19 -0.01 -13.61 -1.04
CA HIS A 19 -0.32 -14.24 0.24
C HIS A 19 0.39 -15.57 0.45
N LEU A 20 0.85 -16.22 -0.63
CA LEU A 20 1.59 -17.48 -0.57
C LEU A 20 3.11 -17.27 -0.42
N ASP A 21 3.60 -16.08 -0.75
CA ASP A 21 5.00 -15.71 -0.63
C ASP A 21 5.34 -15.28 0.82
N PRO A 22 6.19 -16.05 1.55
CA PRO A 22 6.52 -15.76 2.94
C PRO A 22 7.33 -14.46 3.13
N ASP A 23 8.00 -13.98 2.08
CA ASP A 23 8.73 -12.72 2.10
C ASP A 23 7.84 -11.54 1.70
N CYS A 24 6.62 -11.78 1.25
CA CYS A 24 5.67 -10.74 0.89
C CYS A 24 4.83 -10.32 2.10
N LEU A 25 4.72 -9.01 2.31
CA LEU A 25 3.84 -8.44 3.32
C LEU A 25 2.64 -7.77 2.64
N VAL A 26 1.43 -8.20 2.98
CA VAL A 26 0.17 -7.57 2.57
C VAL A 26 -0.48 -6.90 3.78
N ILE A 27 -0.80 -5.62 3.67
CA ILE A 27 -1.36 -4.79 4.75
C ILE A 27 -2.66 -4.16 4.27
N ASP A 28 -3.76 -4.42 4.96
CA ASP A 28 -4.98 -3.62 4.82
C ASP A 28 -4.86 -2.30 5.58
N GLU A 29 -5.50 -1.26 5.06
CA GLU A 29 -5.65 0.03 5.73
C GLU A 29 -4.30 0.70 6.09
N PHE A 30 -3.34 0.63 5.18
CA PHE A 30 -1.98 1.16 5.37
C PHE A 30 -1.97 2.69 5.45
N SER A 31 -1.64 3.24 6.61
CA SER A 31 -1.61 4.68 6.86
C SER A 31 -0.45 5.37 6.13
N ILE A 32 -0.75 6.48 5.45
CA ILE A 32 0.21 7.30 4.70
C ILE A 32 0.17 8.73 5.27
N SER A 33 1.32 9.41 5.34
CA SER A 33 1.39 10.82 5.76
C SER A 33 0.74 11.08 7.12
N LEU A 34 1.04 10.24 8.12
CA LEU A 34 0.49 10.34 9.48
C LEU A 34 -1.05 10.27 9.54
N GLY A 35 -1.66 9.51 8.63
CA GLY A 35 -3.11 9.30 8.60
C GLY A 35 -3.88 10.30 7.73
N ALA A 36 -3.21 11.25 7.06
CA ALA A 36 -3.86 12.15 6.11
C ALA A 36 -4.44 11.40 4.88
N SER A 37 -3.86 10.23 4.56
CA SER A 37 -4.42 9.30 3.60
C SER A 37 -4.17 7.87 4.07
N ARG A 38 -4.90 6.94 3.50
CA ARG A 38 -4.80 5.53 3.81
C ARG A 38 -4.88 4.74 2.52
N ALA A 39 -3.92 3.87 2.29
CA ALA A 39 -4.05 2.91 1.23
C ALA A 39 -4.99 1.79 1.66
N ASP A 40 -5.92 1.42 0.77
CA ASP A 40 -6.82 0.31 1.05
C ASP A 40 -6.03 -0.96 1.27
N ILE A 41 -5.11 -1.27 0.36
CA ILE A 41 -4.19 -2.39 0.51
C ILE A 41 -2.79 -1.92 0.12
N ALA A 42 -1.77 -2.28 0.89
CA ALA A 42 -0.37 -2.11 0.53
C ALA A 42 0.31 -3.48 0.46
N VAL A 43 1.11 -3.69 -0.56
CA VAL A 43 1.92 -4.90 -0.76
C VAL A 43 3.39 -4.51 -0.76
N VAL A 44 4.17 -5.15 0.10
CA VAL A 44 5.62 -4.95 0.21
C VAL A 44 6.33 -6.21 -0.27
N ASN A 45 6.72 -6.23 -1.55
CA ASN A 45 7.48 -7.33 -2.13
C ASN A 45 8.41 -6.82 -3.24
N GLY A 46 9.68 -6.57 -2.89
CA GLY A 46 10.66 -5.92 -3.79
C GLY A 46 10.36 -4.45 -4.10
N VAL A 47 9.09 -4.05 -4.04
CA VAL A 47 8.54 -2.70 -4.20
C VAL A 47 7.43 -2.46 -3.18
N LEU A 48 7.11 -1.19 -2.91
CA LEU A 48 5.92 -0.79 -2.18
C LEU A 48 4.79 -0.48 -3.17
N HIS A 49 3.80 -1.37 -3.26
CA HIS A 49 2.67 -1.28 -4.19
C HIS A 49 1.38 -0.99 -3.44
N GLY A 50 0.79 0.19 -3.68
CA GLY A 50 -0.52 0.56 -3.14
C GLY A 50 -1.67 0.16 -4.07
N TYR A 51 -2.76 -0.35 -3.49
CA TYR A 51 -4.04 -0.50 -4.16
C TYR A 51 -5.03 0.48 -3.56
N GLU A 52 -5.78 1.16 -4.42
CA GLU A 52 -6.91 2.02 -4.05
C GLU A 52 -8.17 1.38 -4.61
N LEU A 53 -9.20 1.21 -3.77
CA LEU A 53 -10.44 0.55 -4.13
C LEU A 53 -11.57 1.59 -4.23
N LYS A 54 -12.38 1.49 -5.28
CA LYS A 54 -13.59 2.31 -5.47
C LYS A 54 -14.74 1.38 -5.85
N SER A 55 -15.58 1.07 -4.89
CA SER A 55 -16.80 0.29 -5.06
C SER A 55 -17.88 1.08 -5.80
N GLU A 56 -19.05 0.48 -6.01
CA GLU A 56 -20.15 1.17 -6.67
C GLU A 56 -20.67 2.36 -5.84
N TYR A 57 -20.60 2.31 -4.51
CA TYR A 57 -21.17 3.38 -3.68
C TYR A 57 -20.17 4.51 -3.38
N ASP A 58 -18.92 4.36 -3.82
CA ASP A 58 -17.89 5.37 -3.62
C ASP A 58 -18.09 6.61 -4.50
N SER A 59 -17.43 7.70 -4.09
CA SER A 59 -17.21 8.89 -4.91
C SER A 59 -15.73 9.06 -5.23
N LEU A 60 -15.45 9.84 -6.28
CA LEU A 60 -14.08 10.20 -6.68
C LEU A 60 -13.56 11.47 -6.00
N THR A 61 -14.36 12.11 -5.15
CA THR A 61 -14.04 13.42 -4.54
C THR A 61 -12.72 13.42 -3.77
N ARG A 62 -12.37 12.30 -3.12
CA ARG A 62 -11.11 12.16 -2.36
C ARG A 62 -9.91 11.75 -3.22
N LEU A 63 -10.15 11.29 -4.46
CA LEU A 63 -9.10 10.71 -5.30
C LEU A 63 -7.95 11.69 -5.61
N PRO A 64 -8.17 12.99 -5.87
CA PRO A 64 -7.06 13.92 -6.08
C PRO A 64 -6.07 14.01 -4.90
N LEU A 65 -6.58 14.01 -3.67
CA LEU A 65 -5.74 14.04 -2.47
C LEU A 65 -5.02 12.69 -2.29
N GLN A 66 -5.72 11.58 -2.54
CA GLN A 66 -5.14 10.25 -2.51
C GLN A 66 -3.99 10.12 -3.54
N ILE A 67 -4.18 10.63 -4.76
CA ILE A 67 -3.13 10.66 -5.80
C ILE A 67 -1.88 11.35 -5.27
N LYS A 68 -2.01 12.52 -4.62
CA LYS A 68 -0.88 13.25 -4.04
C LYS A 68 -0.13 12.40 -3.00
N HIS A 69 -0.84 11.81 -2.04
CA HIS A 69 -0.21 11.04 -0.96
C HIS A 69 0.40 9.73 -1.43
N TYR A 70 -0.30 8.98 -2.28
CA TYR A 70 0.23 7.75 -2.88
C TYR A 70 1.47 8.04 -3.73
N SER A 71 1.44 9.08 -4.57
CA SER A 71 2.58 9.42 -5.44
C SER A 71 3.81 9.89 -4.66
N ALA A 72 3.66 10.32 -3.41
CA ALA A 72 4.81 10.74 -2.59
C ALA A 72 5.63 9.54 -2.07
N VAL A 73 5.01 8.36 -1.90
CA VAL A 73 5.63 7.23 -1.17
C VAL A 73 5.62 5.90 -1.91
N MET A 74 4.65 5.66 -2.81
CA MET A 74 4.47 4.37 -3.45
C MET A 74 5.36 4.22 -4.68
N ASP A 75 5.94 3.03 -4.84
CA ASP A 75 6.69 2.65 -6.04
C ASP A 75 5.74 2.36 -7.21
N LYS A 76 4.60 1.72 -6.90
CA LYS A 76 3.55 1.36 -7.84
C LYS A 76 2.18 1.61 -7.21
N VAL A 77 1.19 1.93 -8.04
CA VAL A 77 -0.19 2.08 -7.58
C VAL A 77 -1.15 1.47 -8.58
N THR A 78 -2.13 0.73 -8.10
CA THR A 78 -3.23 0.19 -8.92
C THR A 78 -4.57 0.64 -8.36
N LEU A 79 -5.32 1.39 -9.17
CA LEU A 79 -6.72 1.70 -8.90
C LEU A 79 -7.59 0.52 -9.32
N VAL A 80 -8.40 0.01 -8.40
CA VAL A 80 -9.42 -1.02 -8.64
C VAL A 80 -10.79 -0.34 -8.51
N VAL A 81 -11.48 -0.13 -9.62
CA VAL A 81 -12.61 0.81 -9.68
C VAL A 81 -13.84 0.20 -10.34
N ALA A 82 -15.01 0.43 -9.75
CA ALA A 82 -16.28 0.03 -10.36
C ALA A 82 -16.46 0.67 -11.74
N GLU A 83 -16.98 -0.07 -12.70
CA GLU A 83 -17.01 0.35 -14.12
C GLU A 83 -17.61 1.74 -14.34
N LYS A 84 -18.66 2.12 -13.61
CA LYS A 84 -19.30 3.44 -13.72
C LYS A 84 -18.40 4.63 -13.35
N HIS A 85 -17.34 4.40 -12.58
CA HIS A 85 -16.41 5.44 -12.12
C HIS A 85 -15.16 5.52 -13.00
N LEU A 86 -14.99 4.60 -13.95
CA LEU A 86 -13.76 4.46 -14.74
C LEU A 86 -13.40 5.74 -15.48
N ASP A 87 -14.33 6.31 -16.24
CA ASP A 87 -14.05 7.49 -17.09
C ASP A 87 -13.71 8.71 -16.26
N GLY A 88 -14.38 8.90 -15.12
CA GLY A 88 -14.07 9.95 -14.16
C GLY A 88 -12.68 9.77 -13.55
N ALA A 89 -12.34 8.53 -13.16
CA ALA A 89 -11.05 8.24 -12.57
C ALA A 89 -9.89 8.41 -13.56
N LEU A 90 -10.05 7.97 -14.80
CA LEU A 90 -9.03 8.09 -15.86
C LEU A 90 -8.65 9.54 -16.18
N LYS A 91 -9.58 10.49 -15.99
CA LYS A 91 -9.32 11.94 -16.14
C LYS A 91 -8.46 12.51 -15.00
N LEU A 92 -8.42 11.85 -13.85
CA LEU A 92 -7.76 12.34 -12.64
C LEU A 92 -6.40 11.66 -12.41
N ILE A 93 -6.33 10.34 -12.55
CA ILE A 93 -5.15 9.56 -12.17
C ILE A 93 -4.00 9.75 -13.17
N PRO A 94 -2.74 9.80 -12.70
CA PRO A 94 -1.60 9.92 -13.60
C PRO A 94 -1.41 8.64 -14.42
N GLY A 95 -0.73 8.76 -15.57
CA GLY A 95 -0.57 7.67 -16.55
C GLY A 95 0.24 6.47 -16.06
N TRP A 96 0.96 6.59 -14.94
CA TRP A 96 1.74 5.50 -14.35
C TRP A 96 0.93 4.59 -13.42
N TRP A 97 -0.27 5.00 -13.00
CA TRP A 97 -1.14 4.14 -12.18
C TRP A 97 -1.70 2.99 -13.01
N GLY A 98 -1.68 1.78 -12.47
CA GLY A 98 -2.45 0.67 -13.00
C GLY A 98 -3.94 0.91 -12.79
N VAL A 99 -4.74 0.31 -13.66
CA VAL A 99 -6.20 0.37 -13.59
C VAL A 99 -6.77 -1.01 -13.84
N LYS A 100 -7.60 -1.46 -12.90
CA LYS A 100 -8.44 -2.64 -13.03
C LYS A 100 -9.88 -2.24 -12.78
N THR A 101 -10.81 -2.72 -13.59
CA THR A 101 -12.24 -2.51 -13.37
C THR A 101 -12.84 -3.66 -12.60
N VAL A 102 -13.83 -3.34 -11.76
CA VAL A 102 -14.62 -4.34 -11.02
C VAL A 102 -16.10 -4.24 -11.36
N SER A 103 -16.73 -5.38 -11.55
CA SER A 103 -18.16 -5.50 -11.84
C SER A 103 -18.73 -6.80 -11.30
N VAL A 104 -20.04 -6.88 -11.12
CA VAL A 104 -20.74 -8.11 -10.71
C VAL A 104 -21.12 -8.89 -11.96
N GLY A 105 -20.65 -10.14 -12.07
CA GLY A 105 -21.01 -11.02 -13.17
C GLY A 105 -22.44 -11.57 -13.06
N PRO A 106 -22.97 -12.19 -14.14
CA PRO A 106 -24.35 -12.68 -14.16
C PRO A 106 -24.71 -13.68 -13.06
N LYS A 107 -23.71 -14.43 -12.55
CA LYS A 107 -23.86 -15.40 -11.45
C LYS A 107 -23.46 -14.83 -10.08
N GLY A 108 -23.39 -13.50 -9.94
CA GLY A 108 -23.04 -12.82 -8.69
C GLY A 108 -21.54 -12.76 -8.35
N ALA A 109 -20.67 -13.42 -9.13
CA ALA A 109 -19.23 -13.38 -8.90
C ALA A 109 -18.63 -12.01 -9.24
N ILE A 110 -17.75 -11.48 -8.40
CA ILE A 110 -17.01 -10.24 -8.69
C ILE A 110 -15.99 -10.48 -9.79
N LEU A 111 -16.09 -9.78 -10.90
CA LEU A 111 -15.15 -9.85 -12.02
C LEU A 111 -14.14 -8.72 -11.91
N ILE A 112 -12.86 -9.03 -12.09
CA ILE A 112 -11.79 -8.03 -12.16
C ILE A 112 -11.19 -8.09 -13.56
N ARG A 113 -11.21 -6.97 -14.30
CA ARG A 113 -10.63 -6.88 -15.64
C ARG A 113 -9.49 -5.89 -15.66
N HIS A 114 -8.41 -6.24 -16.35
CA HIS A 114 -7.28 -5.34 -16.56
C HIS A 114 -7.63 -4.28 -17.61
N LYS A 115 -7.31 -3.01 -17.33
CA LYS A 115 -7.48 -1.89 -18.26
C LYS A 115 -6.17 -1.20 -18.60
N ARG A 116 -5.31 -0.96 -17.60
CA ARG A 116 -4.01 -0.32 -17.77
C ARG A 116 -3.00 -0.92 -16.80
N GLY A 117 -1.80 -1.23 -17.27
CA GLY A 117 -0.72 -1.74 -16.42
C GLY A 117 -0.06 -0.62 -15.63
N GLU A 118 0.24 -0.86 -14.36
CA GLU A 118 1.01 0.07 -13.54
C GLU A 118 2.48 0.16 -13.99
N LYS A 119 3.07 1.33 -13.82
CA LYS A 119 4.48 1.61 -14.08
C LYS A 119 5.15 2.07 -12.78
N LEU A 120 6.48 2.04 -12.75
CA LEU A 120 7.22 2.62 -11.64
C LEU A 120 6.98 4.12 -11.57
N ASN A 121 6.65 4.61 -10.37
CA ASN A 121 6.72 6.01 -10.04
C ASN A 121 8.18 6.49 -10.19
N ARG A 122 8.36 7.73 -10.66
CA ARG A 122 9.69 8.36 -10.80
C ARG A 122 9.85 9.60 -9.92
N ASN A 123 8.76 10.07 -9.32
CA ASN A 123 8.74 11.28 -8.50
C ASN A 123 8.56 10.88 -7.05
N PHE A 124 9.55 11.19 -6.23
CA PHE A 124 9.55 10.77 -4.84
C PHE A 124 9.99 11.90 -3.94
N ASP A 125 9.38 11.92 -2.77
CA ASP A 125 9.67 12.86 -1.71
C ASP A 125 10.32 12.07 -0.57
N SER A 126 11.64 12.24 -0.41
CA SER A 126 12.43 11.51 0.59
C SER A 126 11.89 11.72 2.00
N LEU A 127 11.45 12.94 2.32
CA LEU A 127 10.90 13.24 3.64
C LEU A 127 9.57 12.51 3.84
N MET A 128 8.70 12.48 2.84
CA MET A 128 7.44 11.74 2.91
C MET A 128 7.64 10.22 3.00
N LEU A 129 8.67 9.69 2.36
CA LEU A 129 9.05 8.29 2.47
C LEU A 129 9.61 7.97 3.86
N ALA A 130 10.50 8.81 4.39
CA ALA A 130 11.06 8.68 5.74
C ALA A 130 9.96 8.75 6.82
N ARG A 131 8.89 9.52 6.60
CA ARG A 131 7.72 9.59 7.49
C ARG A 131 6.96 8.27 7.65
N LEU A 132 7.23 7.27 6.82
CA LEU A 132 6.69 5.92 7.03
C LEU A 132 7.39 5.20 8.19
N LEU A 133 8.60 5.60 8.58
CA LEU A 133 9.37 4.99 9.65
C LEU A 133 8.92 5.47 11.04
N TRP A 134 8.93 4.54 11.99
CA TRP A 134 8.80 4.83 13.41
C TRP A 134 10.08 5.40 13.98
N LYS A 135 10.01 5.94 15.21
CA LYS A 135 11.16 6.61 15.84
C LYS A 135 12.36 5.64 15.95
N ASP A 136 12.13 4.46 16.51
CA ASP A 136 13.20 3.49 16.74
C ASP A 136 13.75 2.95 15.41
N GLU A 137 12.89 2.76 14.41
CA GLU A 137 13.32 2.38 13.06
C GLU A 137 14.20 3.45 12.40
N CYS A 138 13.91 4.74 12.61
CA CYS A 138 14.80 5.82 12.15
C CYS A 138 16.17 5.74 12.83
N ILE A 139 16.19 5.46 14.13
CA ILE A 139 17.43 5.31 14.90
C ILE A 139 18.23 4.12 14.37
N ASP A 140 17.59 2.96 14.19
CA ASP A 140 18.22 1.74 13.67
C ASP A 140 18.79 1.92 12.26
N VAL A 141 18.08 2.67 11.41
CA VAL A 141 18.58 3.05 10.08
C VAL A 141 19.81 3.93 10.24
N LEU A 142 19.72 5.03 10.97
CA LEU A 142 20.85 5.97 11.11
C LEU A 142 22.08 5.31 11.74
N GLU A 143 21.92 4.42 12.72
CA GLU A 143 23.04 3.68 13.32
C GLU A 143 23.75 2.78 12.29
N ARG A 144 23.01 2.03 11.45
CA ARG A 144 23.61 1.19 10.39
C ARG A 144 24.30 1.99 9.30
N TRP A 145 23.86 3.23 9.08
CA TRP A 145 24.46 4.17 8.14
C TRP A 145 25.55 5.05 8.79
N GLY A 146 26.00 4.71 10.00
CA GLY A 146 27.12 5.38 10.67
C GLY A 146 26.79 6.73 11.32
N CYS A 147 25.52 7.10 11.39
CA CYS A 147 25.02 8.39 11.90
C CYS A 147 24.43 8.28 13.32
N SER A 148 25.21 7.78 14.28
CA SER A 148 24.71 7.45 15.64
C SER A 148 24.80 8.59 16.67
N LYS A 149 25.53 9.68 16.38
CA LYS A 149 25.80 10.75 17.35
C LYS A 149 24.60 11.67 17.52
N GLY A 150 24.06 11.77 18.73
CA GLY A 150 23.03 12.75 19.09
C GLY A 150 21.63 12.48 18.52
N ILE A 151 21.36 11.27 18.00
CA ILE A 151 20.06 10.92 17.40
C ILE A 151 19.03 10.41 18.41
N LYS A 152 19.45 9.73 19.49
CA LYS A 152 18.53 9.02 20.40
C LYS A 152 17.55 9.95 21.14
N SER A 153 18.02 11.14 21.50
CA SER A 153 17.21 12.17 22.17
C SER A 153 16.31 12.95 21.22
N LYS A 154 16.53 12.89 19.89
CA LYS A 154 15.76 13.70 18.94
C LYS A 154 14.30 13.24 18.84
N PRO A 155 13.36 14.18 18.65
CA PRO A 155 11.99 13.84 18.32
C PRO A 155 11.91 13.23 16.91
N ARG A 156 10.89 12.40 16.67
CA ARG A 156 10.73 11.66 15.42
C ARG A 156 10.73 12.55 14.16
N TYR A 157 10.15 13.75 14.26
CA TYR A 157 10.09 14.66 13.11
C TYR A 157 11.46 15.18 12.68
N GLU A 158 12.40 15.35 13.61
CA GLU A 158 13.79 15.69 13.27
C GLU A 158 14.50 14.48 12.65
N LEU A 159 14.27 13.29 13.19
CA LEU A 159 14.89 12.06 12.68
C LEU A 159 14.49 11.76 11.24
N TRP A 160 13.25 12.05 10.84
CA TRP A 160 12.83 11.92 9.45
C TRP A 160 13.64 12.80 8.49
N ASN A 161 13.94 14.04 8.89
CA ASN A 161 14.77 14.93 8.07
C ASN A 161 16.19 14.36 7.95
N VAL A 162 16.79 13.93 9.07
CA VAL A 162 18.14 13.35 9.06
C VAL A 162 18.19 12.10 8.17
N VAL A 163 17.19 11.21 8.26
CA VAL A 163 17.12 10.02 7.38
C VAL A 163 16.97 10.42 5.91
N ALA A 164 16.10 11.38 5.61
CA ALA A 164 15.83 11.83 4.24
C ALA A 164 17.02 12.52 3.59
N ASP A 165 17.84 13.23 4.38
CA ASP A 165 19.03 13.94 3.90
C ASP A 165 20.26 13.04 3.80
N THR A 166 20.36 12.00 4.64
CA THR A 166 21.51 11.08 4.66
C THR A 166 21.43 10.01 3.57
N LEU A 167 20.24 9.45 3.30
CA LEU A 167 20.10 8.29 2.41
C LEU A 167 19.74 8.71 0.99
N SER A 168 20.28 8.00 0.00
CA SER A 168 19.75 8.08 -1.36
C SER A 168 18.30 7.60 -1.39
N VAL A 169 17.52 8.06 -2.36
CA VAL A 169 16.12 7.62 -2.52
C VAL A 169 16.02 6.09 -2.66
N SER A 170 16.99 5.45 -3.32
CA SER A 170 17.02 3.99 -3.48
C SER A 170 17.24 3.27 -2.15
N ASP A 171 18.19 3.76 -1.36
CA ASP A 171 18.51 3.18 -0.06
C ASP A 171 17.37 3.40 0.93
N LEU A 172 16.78 4.60 0.93
CA LEU A 172 15.64 4.91 1.79
C LEU A 172 14.43 4.01 1.47
N ARG A 173 14.15 3.71 0.20
CA ARG A 173 13.13 2.71 -0.17
C ARG A 173 13.46 1.34 0.40
N PHE A 174 14.70 0.89 0.26
CA PHE A 174 15.12 -0.40 0.78
C PHE A 174 14.92 -0.47 2.30
N GLU A 175 15.32 0.58 3.01
CA GLU A 175 15.19 0.65 4.47
C GLU A 175 13.74 0.71 4.94
N VAL A 176 12.89 1.51 4.29
CA VAL A 176 11.46 1.56 4.59
C VAL A 176 10.81 0.20 4.40
N ARG A 177 11.06 -0.47 3.27
CA ARG A 177 10.46 -1.80 3.01
C ARG A 177 10.96 -2.84 4.02
N THR A 178 12.23 -2.77 4.39
CA THR A 178 12.82 -3.67 5.40
C THR A 178 12.20 -3.44 6.77
N ALA A 179 12.06 -2.19 7.20
CA ALA A 179 11.41 -1.83 8.46
C ALA A 179 9.95 -2.30 8.49
N LEU A 180 9.17 -2.03 7.43
CA LEU A 180 7.77 -2.45 7.32
C LEU A 180 7.60 -3.96 7.46
N LYS A 181 8.48 -4.77 6.84
CA LYS A 181 8.47 -6.24 6.95
C LYS A 181 8.80 -6.77 8.35
N LYS A 182 9.58 -6.02 9.13
CA LYS A 182 9.99 -6.42 10.49
C LYS A 182 8.94 -6.11 11.56
N ARG A 183 7.99 -5.21 11.30
CA ARG A 183 6.94 -4.87 12.27
C ARG A 183 6.07 -6.07 12.62
N ILE A 184 5.96 -6.35 13.91
CA ILE A 184 5.16 -7.46 14.45
C ILE A 184 3.67 -7.10 14.48
N ASP A 185 3.34 -5.81 14.64
CA ASP A 185 1.96 -5.32 14.79
C ASP A 185 1.06 -5.62 13.58
N TRP A 186 1.63 -5.77 12.37
CA TRP A 186 0.88 -6.22 11.20
C TRP A 186 0.34 -7.64 11.40
N LYS A 187 1.18 -8.52 11.95
CA LYS A 187 0.90 -9.95 12.11
C LYS A 187 -0.16 -10.22 13.19
N VAL A 188 -0.29 -9.32 14.17
CA VAL A 188 -1.34 -9.40 15.20
C VAL A 188 -2.73 -9.01 14.63
N ARG A 189 -2.77 -8.17 13.59
CA ARG A 189 -4.03 -7.73 12.95
C ARG A 189 -4.55 -8.69 11.88
N VAL A 190 -3.71 -9.58 11.35
CA VAL A 190 -4.14 -10.63 10.43
C VAL A 190 -4.61 -11.82 11.26
N SER A 191 -5.90 -11.86 11.61
CA SER A 191 -6.51 -13.08 12.15
C SER A 191 -6.37 -14.21 11.13
N PRO A 192 -6.08 -15.45 11.55
CA PRO A 192 -6.01 -16.57 10.62
C PRO A 192 -7.38 -16.72 9.97
N VAL A 193 -7.40 -16.73 8.63
CA VAL A 193 -8.58 -17.12 7.86
C VAL A 193 -8.97 -18.50 8.37
N THR A 194 -10.09 -18.58 9.10
CA THR A 194 -10.61 -19.83 9.65
C THR A 194 -10.93 -20.74 8.48
N THR A 195 -10.11 -21.76 8.26
CA THR A 195 -10.45 -22.86 7.36
C THR A 195 -11.65 -23.56 7.96
N VAL A 196 -12.84 -23.33 7.40
CA VAL A 196 -14.06 -24.06 7.80
C VAL A 196 -13.82 -25.54 7.46
N PRO A 197 -13.95 -26.48 8.41
CA PRO A 197 -13.88 -27.90 8.10
C PRO A 197 -15.02 -28.27 7.16
N ARG A 198 -14.70 -28.97 6.07
CA ARG A 198 -15.71 -29.67 5.27
C ARG A 198 -16.29 -30.80 6.13
N ASN A 199 -17.42 -30.55 6.77
CA ASN A 199 -18.31 -31.63 7.17
C ASN A 199 -19.09 -32.06 5.93
N LEU A 200 -18.69 -33.19 5.34
CA LEU A 200 -19.55 -34.00 4.50
C LEU A 200 -19.92 -35.23 5.31
N THR A 201 -21.15 -35.20 5.81
CA THR A 201 -21.94 -36.34 6.22
C THR A 201 -21.95 -37.41 5.12
N ALA A 202 -21.68 -38.64 5.51
CA ALA A 202 -22.24 -39.84 4.90
C ALA A 202 -23.06 -40.54 5.98
#